data_AF-A0AB35MDM2-F1
#
_entry.id   AF-A0AB35MDM2-F1
#
_cell.length_a   1.000
_cell.length_b   1.000
_cell.length_c   1.000
_cell.angle_alpha   90.00
_cell.angle_beta   90.00
_cell.angle_gamma   90.00
#
_symmetry.space_group_name_H-M   'P 1'
#
loop_
_entity.id
_entity.type
_entity.pdbx_description
1 polymer ?
#
loop_
_entity_poly.entity_id
_entity_poly.type
_entity_poly.pdbx_seq_one_letter_code
_entity_poly.pdbx_strand_id
1 'polypeptide(L)'
;MDSSFDIEAFIRQRKQTRVVSDLLYENASDYLTTLGALIRPQMIFGEYLQGAPRGSGREAQHAFKEFTALYDSTANAEPFRLLQELDVPLELLSTAPRLYPHEYDVRLESTGKVIRVTSPTRWVVGFDGFSLQRFRHIIKDPNRSTAELLRYVVHYLMLFYCVNRAPGLGRLLLGLRFPVSFEKLGEFGSMPFCVVGSPITSHLPEQDTILRSTEIAGNDTFEELIDVADIESMDDAVKQRLLRAIAAV
;
A
#
# COMPACT_ATOMS: atom_id res chain seq x y z
N MET A 1 -4.74 -2.51 -39.19
CA MET A 1 -4.60 -1.04 -39.22
C MET A 1 -3.48 -0.73 -38.25
N ASP A 2 -2.31 -0.33 -38.76
CA ASP A 2 -1.17 0.04 -37.94
C ASP A 2 -1.53 1.29 -37.13
N SER A 3 -1.85 1.13 -35.84
CA SER A 3 -1.75 2.23 -34.90
C SER A 3 -0.26 2.50 -34.72
N SER A 4 0.27 3.40 -35.55
CA SER A 4 1.61 3.95 -35.33
C SER A 4 1.68 4.43 -33.87
N PHE A 5 2.63 3.89 -33.12
CA PHE A 5 2.87 4.29 -31.75
C PHE A 5 3.30 5.76 -31.75
N ASP A 6 2.39 6.65 -31.34
CA ASP A 6 2.66 8.08 -31.23
C ASP A 6 3.48 8.35 -29.97
N ILE A 7 4.80 8.38 -30.15
CA ILE A 7 5.78 8.62 -29.11
C ILE A 7 5.54 9.97 -28.42
N GLU A 8 5.14 11.01 -29.17
CA GLU A 8 4.95 12.35 -28.61
C GLU A 8 3.72 12.40 -27.71
N ALA A 9 2.61 11.79 -28.16
CA ALA A 9 1.41 11.65 -27.33
C ALA A 9 1.68 10.84 -26.06
N PHE A 10 2.42 9.73 -26.17
CA PHE A 10 2.79 8.91 -25.02
C PHE A 10 3.68 9.66 -24.02
N ILE A 11 4.70 10.39 -24.50
CA ILE A 11 5.55 11.23 -23.63
C ILE A 11 4.72 12.29 -22.92
N ARG A 12 3.76 12.92 -23.61
CA ARG A 12 2.85 13.90 -23.02
C ARG A 12 1.99 13.28 -21.91
N GLN A 13 1.42 12.10 -22.15
CA GLN A 13 0.59 11.39 -21.18
C GLN A 13 1.39 10.99 -19.93
N ARG A 14 2.64 10.53 -20.08
CA ARG A 14 3.54 10.26 -18.94
C ARG A 14 3.84 11.51 -18.10
N LYS A 15 4.07 12.65 -18.75
CA LYS A 15 4.28 13.92 -18.04
C LYS A 15 3.03 14.36 -17.28
N GLN A 16 1.85 14.23 -17.89
CA GLN A 16 0.58 14.53 -17.25
C GLN A 16 0.32 13.62 -16.05
N THR A 17 0.52 12.32 -16.23
CA THR A 17 0.42 11.31 -15.16
C THR A 17 1.29 11.68 -13.98
N ARG A 18 2.56 12.03 -14.20
CA ARG A 18 3.47 12.43 -13.13
C ARG A 18 3.00 13.66 -12.37
N VAL A 19 2.58 14.71 -13.07
CA VAL A 19 2.08 15.94 -12.42
C VAL A 19 0.87 15.66 -11.53
N VAL A 20 -0.05 14.83 -12.00
CA VAL A 20 -1.26 14.45 -11.24
C VAL A 20 -0.89 13.54 -10.06
N SER A 21 -0.05 12.54 -10.29
CA SER A 21 0.47 11.61 -9.28
C SER A 21 1.15 12.34 -8.13
N ASP A 22 2.07 13.27 -8.45
CA ASP A 22 2.82 14.05 -7.45
C ASP A 22 1.84 14.85 -6.56
N LEU A 23 0.85 15.52 -7.16
CA LEU A 23 -0.17 16.28 -6.43
C LEU A 23 -1.06 15.40 -5.55
N LEU A 24 -1.48 14.23 -6.04
CA LEU A 24 -2.30 13.30 -5.25
C LEU A 24 -1.48 12.67 -4.11
N TYR A 25 -0.23 12.32 -4.35
CA TYR A 25 0.68 11.78 -3.35
C TYR A 25 0.95 12.79 -2.24
N GLU A 26 1.24 14.04 -2.56
CA GLU A 26 1.45 15.12 -1.59
C GLU A 26 0.23 15.26 -0.66
N ASN A 27 -0.97 15.36 -1.24
CA ASN A 27 -2.23 15.44 -0.47
C ASN A 27 -2.44 14.21 0.43
N ALA A 28 -2.29 12.99 -0.13
CA ALA A 28 -2.48 11.76 0.62
C ALA A 28 -1.46 11.61 1.77
N SER A 29 -0.20 11.98 1.51
CA SER A 29 0.88 11.95 2.48
C SER A 29 0.66 12.95 3.61
N ASP A 30 0.20 14.16 3.29
CA ASP A 30 -0.09 15.20 4.29
C ASP A 30 -1.26 14.81 5.19
N TYR A 31 -2.33 14.25 4.61
CA TYR A 31 -3.43 13.70 5.38
C TYR A 31 -3.00 12.53 6.26
N LEU A 32 -2.25 11.57 5.72
CA LEU A 32 -1.75 10.44 6.48
C LEU A 32 -0.85 10.88 7.64
N THR A 33 0.04 11.84 7.39
CA THR A 33 0.93 12.40 8.41
C THR A 33 0.13 13.06 9.51
N THR A 34 -0.87 13.88 9.16
CA THR A 34 -1.78 14.54 10.10
C THR A 34 -2.55 13.52 10.95
N LEU A 35 -3.01 12.44 10.32
CA LEU A 35 -3.78 11.37 10.97
C LEU A 35 -2.90 10.34 11.67
N GLY A 36 -1.57 10.39 11.54
CA GLY A 36 -0.66 9.39 12.07
C GLY A 36 -0.74 9.23 13.59
N ALA A 37 -1.12 10.30 14.30
CA ALA A 37 -1.39 10.26 15.72
C ALA A 37 -2.56 9.34 16.11
N LEU A 38 -3.42 8.93 15.17
CA LEU A 38 -4.50 7.97 15.39
C LEU A 38 -4.05 6.52 15.16
N ILE A 39 -2.91 6.31 14.50
CA ILE A 39 -2.29 5.00 14.27
C ILE A 39 -1.23 4.79 15.35
N ARG A 40 -1.67 4.51 16.58
CA ARG A 40 -0.78 4.33 17.74
C ARG A 40 -0.83 2.91 18.30
N PRO A 41 0.09 2.02 17.88
CA PRO A 41 0.19 0.66 18.41
C PRO A 41 0.26 0.62 19.95
N GLN A 42 1.05 1.51 20.57
CA GLN A 42 1.23 1.55 22.04
C GLN A 42 -0.07 1.73 22.82
N MET A 43 -1.06 2.45 22.27
CA MET A 43 -2.36 2.65 22.91
C MET A 43 -3.22 1.38 22.90
N ILE A 44 -3.00 0.50 21.92
CA ILE A 44 -3.77 -0.73 21.73
C ILE A 44 -3.13 -1.89 22.50
N PHE A 45 -1.81 -2.00 22.42
CA PHE A 45 -1.07 -3.15 22.91
C PHE A 45 -0.44 -2.94 24.29
N GLY A 46 -0.39 -1.70 24.82
CA GLY A 46 0.17 -1.45 26.15
C GLY A 46 1.56 -2.07 26.32
N GLU A 47 1.81 -2.67 27.50
CA GLU A 47 3.07 -3.27 27.93
C GLU A 47 3.63 -4.38 27.04
N TYR A 48 2.83 -4.89 26.10
CA TYR A 48 3.33 -5.81 25.08
C TYR A 48 4.25 -5.13 24.04
N LEU A 49 4.26 -3.79 24.01
CA LEU A 49 5.19 -2.98 23.21
C LEU A 49 6.16 -2.21 24.10
N GLN A 50 7.39 -2.07 23.63
CA GLN A 50 8.42 -1.33 24.34
C GLN A 50 8.03 0.15 24.48
N GLY A 51 8.25 0.70 25.68
CA GLY A 51 7.99 2.10 25.99
C GLY A 51 6.53 2.47 26.26
N ALA A 52 5.60 1.51 26.21
CA ALA A 52 4.21 1.75 26.55
C ALA A 52 3.97 1.78 28.08
N PRO A 53 2.92 2.46 28.56
CA PRO A 53 2.56 2.48 29.97
C PRO A 53 2.32 1.07 30.52
N ARG A 54 2.80 0.80 31.75
CA ARG A 54 2.55 -0.46 32.47
C ARG A 54 1.13 -0.50 33.03
N GLY A 55 0.58 -1.71 33.21
CA GLY A 55 -0.76 -1.91 33.79
C GLY A 55 -1.82 -2.09 32.71
N SER A 56 -1.45 -2.80 31.65
CA SER A 56 -2.30 -3.00 30.49
C SER A 56 -3.52 -3.85 30.87
N GLY A 57 -4.72 -3.34 30.59
CA GLY A 57 -5.95 -4.06 30.89
C GLY A 57 -6.14 -5.32 30.04
N ARG A 58 -7.21 -6.07 30.34
CA ARG A 58 -7.62 -7.27 29.58
C ARG A 58 -7.72 -7.04 28.07
N GLU A 59 -8.04 -5.81 27.65
CA GLU A 59 -8.14 -5.43 26.24
C GLU A 59 -6.80 -5.53 25.49
N ALA A 60 -5.71 -5.10 26.11
CA ALA A 60 -4.37 -5.17 25.51
C ALA A 60 -3.90 -6.62 25.37
N GLN A 61 -4.17 -7.45 26.38
CA GLN A 61 -3.91 -8.90 26.32
C GLN A 61 -4.70 -9.57 25.18
N HIS A 62 -5.98 -9.22 25.03
CA HIS A 62 -6.81 -9.73 23.93
C HIS A 62 -6.27 -9.29 22.57
N ALA A 63 -5.94 -8.00 22.44
CA ALA A 63 -5.38 -7.44 21.21
C ALA A 63 -4.07 -8.13 20.83
N PHE A 64 -3.17 -8.32 21.80
CA PHE A 64 -1.89 -9.00 21.56
C PHE A 64 -2.09 -10.46 21.13
N LYS A 65 -3.02 -11.19 21.76
CA LYS A 65 -3.36 -12.56 21.36
C LYS A 65 -3.86 -12.65 19.92
N GLU A 66 -4.74 -11.73 19.50
CA GLU A 66 -5.22 -11.65 18.11
C GLU A 66 -4.07 -11.32 17.15
N PHE A 67 -3.18 -10.42 17.54
CA PHE A 67 -2.00 -10.07 16.75
C PHE A 67 -1.05 -11.25 16.60
N THR A 68 -0.78 -12.02 17.66
CA THR A 68 0.03 -13.24 17.59
C THR A 68 -0.58 -14.25 16.62
N ALA A 69 -1.90 -14.47 16.66
CA ALA A 69 -2.56 -15.37 15.72
C ALA A 69 -2.45 -14.89 14.25
N LEU A 70 -2.58 -13.57 14.02
CA LEU A 70 -2.36 -12.98 12.70
C LEU A 70 -0.91 -13.16 12.24
N TYR A 71 0.06 -12.91 13.12
CA TYR A 71 1.47 -13.13 12.88
C TYR A 71 1.75 -14.59 12.53
N ASP A 72 1.33 -15.55 13.35
CA ASP A 72 1.59 -16.97 13.13
C ASP A 72 1.00 -17.47 11.80
N SER A 73 -0.21 -17.01 11.44
CA SER A 73 -0.85 -17.40 10.18
C SER A 73 -0.16 -16.83 8.93
N THR A 74 0.59 -15.73 9.08
CA THR A 74 1.23 -15.01 7.97
C THR A 74 2.72 -15.33 7.89
N ALA A 75 3.43 -15.17 9.01
CA ALA A 75 4.88 -15.26 9.12
C ALA A 75 5.40 -16.70 8.91
N ASN A 76 4.66 -17.71 9.36
CA ASN A 76 5.04 -19.12 9.15
C ASN A 76 4.87 -19.57 7.69
N ALA A 77 4.04 -18.88 6.91
CA ALA A 77 3.76 -19.22 5.52
C ALA A 77 4.85 -18.70 4.55
N GLU A 78 4.84 -19.22 3.33
CA GLU A 78 5.64 -18.64 2.24
C GLU A 78 5.15 -17.20 1.94
N PRO A 79 6.05 -16.22 1.72
CA PRO A 79 7.50 -16.34 1.50
C PRO A 79 8.39 -16.15 2.75
N PHE A 80 7.80 -15.91 3.91
CA PHE A 80 8.54 -15.50 5.11
C PHE A 80 9.15 -16.69 5.87
N ARG A 81 8.40 -17.78 6.05
CA ARG A 81 8.83 -19.00 6.77
C ARG A 81 9.55 -18.69 8.09
N LEU A 82 9.05 -17.71 8.83
CA LEU A 82 9.56 -17.28 10.13
C LEU A 82 8.89 -18.13 11.22
N LEU A 83 9.62 -19.11 11.75
CA LEU A 83 9.15 -19.98 12.83
C LEU A 83 9.39 -19.41 14.24
N GLN A 84 9.89 -18.18 14.33
CA GLN A 84 10.24 -17.53 15.59
C GLN A 84 8.98 -16.98 16.27
N GLU A 85 8.84 -17.26 17.56
CA GLU A 85 7.80 -16.65 18.40
C GLU A 85 8.10 -15.16 18.67
N LEU A 86 7.06 -14.39 19.00
CA LEU A 86 7.20 -12.96 19.28
C LEU A 86 7.75 -12.72 20.68
N ASP A 87 8.96 -12.16 20.76
CA ASP A 87 9.57 -11.74 22.02
C ASP A 87 8.89 -10.48 22.58
N VAL A 88 8.45 -10.54 23.85
CA VAL A 88 7.75 -9.43 24.52
C VAL A 88 8.69 -8.74 25.52
N PRO A 89 8.75 -7.39 25.57
CA PRO A 89 7.97 -6.46 24.75
C PRO A 89 8.52 -6.33 23.32
N LEU A 90 7.62 -6.21 22.34
CA LEU A 90 8.01 -5.97 20.95
C LEU A 90 8.58 -4.57 20.80
N GLU A 91 9.71 -4.49 20.10
CA GLU A 91 10.32 -3.23 19.70
C GLU A 91 9.77 -2.79 18.33
N LEU A 92 9.08 -1.64 18.31
CA LEU A 92 8.67 -0.99 17.07
C LEU A 92 9.57 0.22 16.81
N LEU A 93 10.14 0.26 15.61
CA LEU A 93 10.94 1.37 15.13
C LEU A 93 10.08 2.27 14.24
N SER A 94 10.28 3.58 14.35
CA SER A 94 9.77 4.58 13.41
C SER A 94 8.28 4.44 13.07
N THR A 95 7.39 4.45 14.07
CA THR A 95 5.93 4.27 13.91
C THR A 95 5.19 5.45 13.23
N ALA A 96 5.93 6.35 12.56
CA ALA A 96 5.33 7.39 11.73
C ALA A 96 4.87 6.76 10.41
N PRO A 97 3.57 6.83 10.05
CA PRO A 97 3.08 6.24 8.82
C PRO A 97 3.58 7.02 7.59
N ARG A 98 3.88 6.28 6.53
CA ARG A 98 4.37 6.77 5.23
C ARG A 98 3.67 6.03 4.11
N LEU A 99 3.64 6.66 2.93
CA LEU A 99 3.17 6.04 1.69
C LEU A 99 4.36 5.48 0.92
N TYR A 100 4.20 4.26 0.42
CA TYR A 100 5.12 3.60 -0.48
C TYR A 100 4.41 3.27 -1.79
N PRO A 101 5.11 3.25 -2.94
CA PRO A 101 4.48 2.92 -4.22
C PRO A 101 3.78 1.56 -4.18
N HIS A 102 2.53 1.51 -4.68
CA HIS A 102 1.87 0.24 -4.93
C HIS A 102 2.41 -0.32 -6.26
N GLU A 103 2.94 -1.54 -6.22
CA GLU A 103 3.58 -2.15 -7.38
C GLU A 103 3.21 -3.62 -7.51
N TYR A 104 3.14 -4.09 -8.75
CA TYR A 104 2.80 -5.46 -9.09
C TYR A 104 3.49 -5.90 -10.38
N ASP A 105 3.57 -7.22 -10.60
CA ASP A 105 4.19 -7.79 -11.80
C ASP A 105 3.14 -8.11 -12.85
N VAL A 106 3.39 -7.72 -14.10
CA VAL A 106 2.62 -8.10 -15.28
C VAL A 106 3.49 -8.92 -16.21
N ARG A 107 2.99 -10.06 -16.67
CA ARG A 107 3.67 -10.89 -17.66
C ARG A 107 3.15 -10.56 -19.05
N LEU A 108 4.05 -10.12 -19.94
CA LEU A 108 3.73 -9.86 -21.34
C LEU A 108 3.51 -11.19 -22.07
N GLU A 109 2.38 -11.33 -22.75
CA GLU A 109 1.98 -12.56 -23.45
C GLU A 109 2.90 -12.85 -24.65
N SER A 110 3.32 -11.80 -25.36
CA SER A 110 4.12 -11.90 -26.58
C SER A 110 5.56 -12.38 -26.34
N THR A 111 6.16 -12.00 -25.22
CA THR A 111 7.59 -12.27 -24.93
C THR A 111 7.79 -13.13 -23.68
N GLY A 112 6.76 -13.32 -22.86
CA GLY A 112 6.86 -13.96 -21.54
C GLY A 112 7.60 -13.13 -20.49
N LYS A 113 8.07 -11.93 -20.86
CA LYS A 113 8.82 -10.99 -20.02
C LYS A 113 7.94 -10.47 -18.89
N VAL A 114 8.51 -10.32 -17.70
CA VAL A 114 7.82 -9.75 -16.54
C VAL A 114 8.19 -8.29 -16.41
N ILE A 115 7.18 -7.42 -16.37
CA ILE A 115 7.32 -5.98 -16.17
C ILE A 115 6.77 -5.62 -14.80
N ARG A 116 7.57 -4.90 -14.02
CA ARG A 116 7.14 -4.32 -12.74
C ARG A 116 6.36 -3.05 -13.03
N VAL A 117 5.08 -3.05 -12.67
CA VAL A 117 4.17 -1.92 -12.82
C VAL A 117 4.04 -1.17 -11.51
N THR A 118 4.12 0.15 -11.56
CA THR A 118 3.86 1.05 -10.43
C THR A 118 2.58 1.84 -10.68
N SER A 119 1.70 1.87 -9.68
CA SER A 119 0.47 2.67 -9.74
C SER A 119 0.71 4.11 -9.28
N PRO A 120 0.34 5.13 -10.07
CA PRO A 120 0.43 6.55 -9.68
C PRO A 120 -0.74 7.02 -8.81
N THR A 121 -1.77 6.18 -8.60
CA THR A 121 -2.99 6.54 -7.87
C THR A 121 -3.20 5.71 -6.61
N ARG A 122 -2.24 4.83 -6.28
CA ARG A 122 -2.38 3.88 -5.18
C ARG A 122 -1.05 3.72 -4.47
N TRP A 123 -1.11 3.71 -3.14
CA TRP A 123 0.07 3.61 -2.30
C TRP A 123 -0.17 2.66 -1.14
N VAL A 124 0.86 1.90 -0.80
CA VAL A 124 0.86 1.05 0.39
C VAL A 124 1.26 1.89 1.58
N VAL A 125 0.48 1.83 2.64
CA VAL A 125 0.85 2.46 3.92
C VAL A 125 1.86 1.55 4.61
N GLY A 126 2.97 2.14 5.04
CA GLY A 126 3.99 1.50 5.86
C GLY A 126 4.43 2.43 6.99
N PHE A 127 5.34 1.96 7.84
CA PHE A 127 6.06 2.83 8.78
C PHE A 127 7.34 3.37 8.14
N ASP A 128 7.80 4.53 8.59
CA ASP A 128 9.00 5.16 8.05
C ASP A 128 10.23 4.24 8.18
N GLY A 129 11.03 4.17 7.12
CA GLY A 129 12.15 3.22 7.00
C GLY A 129 11.79 1.79 6.55
N PHE A 130 10.52 1.48 6.27
CA PHE A 130 10.07 0.13 5.86
C PHE A 130 9.66 0.03 4.39
N SER A 131 10.50 0.50 3.47
CA SER A 131 10.17 0.46 2.03
C SER A 131 9.91 -0.95 1.48
N LEU A 132 8.92 -1.09 0.59
CA LEU A 132 8.62 -2.37 -0.05
C LEU A 132 9.76 -2.88 -0.94
N GLN A 133 10.55 -1.98 -1.54
CA GLN A 133 11.73 -2.36 -2.33
C GLN A 133 12.75 -3.13 -1.48
N ARG A 134 13.12 -2.60 -0.30
CA ARG A 134 14.01 -3.29 0.64
C ARG A 134 13.37 -4.58 1.14
N PHE A 135 12.07 -4.57 1.42
CA PHE A 135 11.36 -5.77 1.86
C PHE A 135 11.46 -6.92 0.85
N ARG A 136 11.23 -6.64 -0.45
CA ARG A 136 11.41 -7.61 -1.54
C ARG A 136 12.82 -8.14 -1.62
N HIS A 137 13.81 -7.27 -1.45
CA HIS A 137 15.22 -7.67 -1.46
C HIS A 137 15.51 -8.65 -0.33
N ILE A 138 15.05 -8.36 0.89
CA ILE A 138 15.20 -9.26 2.05
C ILE A 138 14.51 -10.62 1.78
N ILE A 139 13.30 -10.62 1.21
CA ILE A 139 12.57 -11.86 0.95
C ILE A 139 13.31 -12.75 -0.05
N LYS A 140 13.88 -12.14 -1.09
CA LYS A 140 14.57 -12.85 -2.19
C LYS A 140 16.02 -13.24 -1.85
N ASP A 141 16.62 -12.64 -0.82
CA ASP A 141 17.99 -12.93 -0.41
C ASP A 141 18.08 -14.32 0.28
N PRO A 142 18.84 -15.28 -0.27
CA PRO A 142 19.05 -16.59 0.37
C PRO A 142 19.75 -16.52 1.73
N ASN A 143 20.53 -15.45 1.98
CA ASN A 143 21.27 -15.21 3.22
C ASN A 143 20.60 -14.14 4.10
N ARG A 144 19.31 -13.90 3.89
CA ARG A 144 18.54 -12.87 4.59
C ARG A 144 18.66 -12.96 6.10
N SER A 145 18.73 -11.80 6.75
CA SER A 145 18.66 -11.70 8.21
C SER A 145 17.24 -12.02 8.69
N THR A 146 17.10 -13.07 9.50
CA THR A 146 15.82 -13.43 10.15
C THR A 146 15.27 -12.27 10.98
N ALA A 147 16.14 -11.57 11.72
CA ALA A 147 15.74 -10.44 12.55
C ALA A 147 15.24 -9.25 11.72
N GLU A 148 15.87 -8.97 10.58
CA GLU A 148 15.43 -7.90 9.68
C GLU A 148 14.08 -8.27 9.02
N LEU A 149 13.94 -9.51 8.56
CA LEU A 149 12.70 -10.03 7.98
C LEU A 149 11.54 -9.99 8.99
N LEU A 150 11.78 -10.48 10.21
CA LEU A 150 10.83 -10.42 11.33
C LEU A 150 10.38 -8.99 11.57
N ARG A 151 11.33 -8.04 11.59
CA ARG A 151 11.03 -6.62 11.79
C ARG A 151 10.06 -6.12 10.71
N TYR A 152 10.34 -6.36 9.43
CA TYR A 152 9.42 -5.96 8.35
C TYR A 152 8.02 -6.55 8.50
N VAL A 153 7.94 -7.87 8.77
CA VAL A 153 6.66 -8.58 8.93
C VAL A 153 5.85 -7.99 10.09
N VAL A 154 6.48 -7.83 11.25
CA VAL A 154 5.84 -7.26 12.45
C VAL A 154 5.34 -5.84 12.18
N HIS A 155 6.12 -4.98 11.54
CA HIS A 155 5.75 -3.57 11.33
C HIS A 155 4.54 -3.43 10.38
N TYR A 156 4.52 -4.17 9.27
CA TYR A 156 3.38 -4.15 8.35
C TYR A 156 2.11 -4.76 8.97
N LEU A 157 2.24 -5.90 9.67
CA LEU A 157 1.08 -6.51 10.35
C LEU A 157 0.55 -5.63 11.48
N MET A 158 1.44 -4.95 12.21
CA MET A 158 1.07 -4.04 13.30
C MET A 158 0.29 -2.84 12.76
N LEU A 159 0.78 -2.24 11.68
CA LEU A 159 0.09 -1.16 10.98
C LEU A 159 -1.29 -1.62 10.49
N PHE A 160 -1.34 -2.78 9.81
CA PHE A 160 -2.58 -3.38 9.35
C PHE A 160 -3.59 -3.55 10.50
N TYR A 161 -3.14 -4.13 11.61
CA TYR A 161 -3.99 -4.34 12.78
C TYR A 161 -4.56 -3.03 13.33
N CYS A 162 -3.72 -1.99 13.45
CA CYS A 162 -4.13 -0.67 13.95
C CYS A 162 -5.17 -0.01 13.03
N VAL A 163 -4.96 -0.03 11.72
CA VAL A 163 -5.87 0.58 10.75
C VAL A 163 -7.18 -0.19 10.66
N ASN A 164 -7.12 -1.53 10.62
CA ASN A 164 -8.30 -2.40 10.55
C ASN A 164 -9.20 -2.27 11.80
N ARG A 165 -8.62 -2.02 12.98
CA ARG A 165 -9.39 -1.81 14.22
C ARG A 165 -9.97 -0.40 14.36
N ALA A 166 -9.59 0.54 13.50
CA ALA A 166 -10.01 1.93 13.55
C ALA A 166 -10.93 2.29 12.36
N PRO A 167 -12.19 1.82 12.32
CA PRO A 167 -13.10 2.07 11.18
C PRO A 167 -13.38 3.57 10.96
N GLY A 168 -13.24 4.40 12.00
CA GLY A 168 -13.31 5.85 11.88
C GLY A 168 -12.24 6.44 10.97
N LEU A 169 -11.01 5.88 10.98
CA LEU A 169 -9.90 6.34 10.15
C LEU A 169 -10.19 6.10 8.66
N GLY A 170 -10.65 4.89 8.31
CA GLY A 170 -11.05 4.57 6.94
C GLY A 170 -12.16 5.47 6.41
N ARG A 171 -13.17 5.77 7.25
CA ARG A 171 -14.25 6.71 6.88
C ARG A 171 -13.75 8.15 6.68
N LEU A 172 -12.80 8.59 7.50
CA LEU A 172 -12.24 9.94 7.42
C LEU A 172 -11.44 10.09 6.12
N LEU A 173 -10.54 9.14 5.84
CA LEU A 173 -9.76 9.10 4.60
C LEU A 173 -10.66 8.98 3.35
N LEU A 174 -11.73 8.17 3.41
CA LEU A 174 -12.75 8.14 2.36
C LEU A 174 -13.45 9.51 2.18
N GLY A 175 -13.75 10.21 3.26
CA GLY A 175 -14.30 11.58 3.21
C GLY A 175 -13.34 12.60 2.58
N LEU A 176 -12.03 12.38 2.74
CA LEU A 176 -10.96 13.11 2.06
C LEU A 176 -10.72 12.62 0.61
N ARG A 177 -11.50 11.64 0.14
CA ARG A 177 -11.43 10.98 -1.17
C ARG A 177 -10.21 10.08 -1.40
N PHE A 178 -9.58 9.64 -0.32
CA PHE A 178 -8.46 8.69 -0.34
C PHE A 178 -8.87 7.38 0.33
N PRO A 179 -9.67 6.52 -0.32
CA PRO A 179 -10.20 5.31 0.29
C PRO A 179 -9.08 4.37 0.75
N VAL A 180 -9.28 3.73 1.90
CA VAL A 180 -8.39 2.67 2.40
C VAL A 180 -8.97 1.31 2.03
N SER A 181 -8.19 0.46 1.38
CA SER A 181 -8.46 -0.95 1.13
C SER A 181 -7.40 -1.84 1.81
N PHE A 182 -7.71 -3.14 1.90
CA PHE A 182 -6.76 -4.14 2.36
C PHE A 182 -6.50 -5.15 1.25
N GLU A 183 -5.25 -5.32 0.88
CA GLU A 183 -4.87 -6.09 -0.30
C GLU A 183 -3.72 -7.04 -0.01
N LYS A 184 -3.67 -8.14 -0.76
CA LYS A 184 -2.54 -9.06 -0.77
C LYS A 184 -1.72 -8.79 -2.01
N LEU A 185 -0.45 -8.51 -1.81
CA LEU A 185 0.52 -8.32 -2.89
C LEU A 185 1.21 -9.66 -3.15
N GLY A 186 1.17 -10.13 -4.40
CA GLY A 186 1.50 -11.53 -4.73
C GLY A 186 2.87 -12.00 -4.25
N GLU A 187 3.86 -11.12 -4.24
CA GLU A 187 5.24 -11.43 -3.81
C GLU A 187 5.43 -11.50 -2.28
N PHE A 188 4.39 -11.19 -1.50
CA PHE A 188 4.38 -11.18 -0.02
C PHE A 188 3.41 -12.22 0.57
N GLY A 189 2.94 -13.17 -0.25
CA GLY A 189 2.10 -14.28 0.21
C GLY A 189 0.73 -13.82 0.74
N SER A 190 0.37 -14.29 1.93
CA SER A 190 -0.92 -13.96 2.57
C SER A 190 -0.94 -12.64 3.33
N MET A 191 0.19 -11.92 3.40
CA MET A 191 0.30 -10.69 4.18
C MET A 191 -0.69 -9.63 3.69
N PRO A 192 -1.55 -9.10 4.58
CA PRO A 192 -2.43 -8.00 4.25
C PRO A 192 -1.69 -6.66 4.34
N PHE A 193 -1.82 -5.85 3.30
CA PHE A 193 -1.32 -4.48 3.25
C PHE A 193 -2.48 -3.49 3.28
N CYS A 194 -2.30 -2.41 4.03
CA CYS A 194 -3.16 -1.22 3.91
C CYS A 194 -2.79 -0.48 2.64
N VAL A 195 -3.75 -0.28 1.74
CA VAL A 195 -3.57 0.49 0.51
C VAL A 195 -4.46 1.72 0.56
N VAL A 196 -3.89 2.88 0.27
CA VAL A 196 -4.60 4.14 0.07
C VAL A 196 -4.75 4.33 -1.44
N GLY A 197 -5.99 4.41 -1.91
CA GLY A 197 -6.31 4.80 -3.27
C GLY A 197 -6.52 6.31 -3.40
N SER A 198 -6.61 6.78 -4.63
CA SER A 198 -6.91 8.18 -4.98
C SER A 198 -8.35 8.33 -5.51
N PRO A 199 -8.86 9.57 -5.68
CA PRO A 199 -10.19 9.81 -6.25
C PRO A 199 -10.31 9.48 -7.74
N ILE A 200 -9.19 9.22 -8.42
CA ILE A 200 -9.13 8.85 -9.84
C ILE A 200 -8.42 7.50 -10.00
N THR A 201 -8.67 6.86 -11.14
CA THR A 201 -8.02 5.62 -11.53
C THR A 201 -6.86 5.87 -12.47
N SER A 202 -6.01 4.86 -12.60
CA SER A 202 -4.95 4.77 -13.61
C SER A 202 -5.05 3.42 -14.32
N HIS A 203 -4.54 3.37 -15.54
CA HIS A 203 -4.73 2.24 -16.44
C HIS A 203 -3.42 1.84 -17.10
N LEU A 204 -3.28 0.56 -17.41
CA LEU A 204 -2.20 0.09 -18.27
C LEU A 204 -2.63 0.22 -19.75
N PRO A 205 -1.78 0.78 -20.61
CA PRO A 205 -2.01 0.71 -22.05
C PRO A 205 -1.80 -0.72 -22.56
N GLU A 206 -2.05 -0.94 -23.85
CA GLU A 206 -1.84 -2.23 -24.50
C GLU A 206 -0.40 -2.75 -24.34
N GLN A 207 -0.23 -4.07 -24.25
CA GLN A 207 1.07 -4.71 -23.98
C GLN A 207 2.15 -4.35 -25.01
N ASP A 208 1.79 -4.08 -26.27
CA ASP A 208 2.73 -3.65 -27.30
C ASP A 208 3.35 -2.26 -26.97
N THR A 209 2.54 -1.36 -26.42
CA THR A 209 3.02 -0.05 -25.94
C THR A 209 3.97 -0.21 -24.76
N ILE A 210 3.63 -1.08 -23.80
CA ILE A 210 4.48 -1.37 -22.64
C ILE A 210 5.81 -1.97 -23.11
N LEU A 211 5.78 -2.93 -24.03
CA LEU A 211 6.96 -3.58 -24.58
C LEU A 211 7.89 -2.55 -25.25
N ARG A 212 7.36 -1.76 -26.19
CA ARG A 212 8.15 -0.72 -26.88
C ARG A 212 8.74 0.29 -25.90
N SER A 213 7.94 0.76 -24.93
CA SER A 213 8.43 1.72 -23.93
C SER A 213 9.54 1.14 -23.05
N THR A 214 9.43 -0.11 -22.64
CA THR A 214 10.41 -0.77 -21.76
C THR A 214 11.69 -1.12 -22.52
N GLU A 215 11.60 -1.49 -23.79
CA GLU A 215 12.74 -1.68 -24.69
C GLU A 215 13.51 -0.37 -24.93
N ILE A 216 12.79 0.72 -25.20
CA ILE A 216 13.41 2.06 -25.36
C ILE A 216 14.09 2.52 -24.07
N ALA A 217 13.45 2.29 -22.91
CA ALA A 217 13.99 2.69 -21.61
C ALA A 217 15.12 1.79 -21.11
N GLY A 218 15.28 0.59 -21.67
CA GLY A 218 16.28 -0.39 -21.26
C GLY A 218 16.06 -0.97 -19.85
N ASN A 219 14.83 -0.96 -19.36
CA ASN A 219 14.48 -1.51 -18.05
C ASN A 219 13.11 -2.20 -18.05
N ASP A 220 12.84 -2.99 -17.01
CA ASP A 220 11.65 -3.83 -16.92
C ASP A 220 10.61 -3.20 -15.98
N THR A 221 10.49 -1.87 -16.03
CA THR A 221 9.56 -1.10 -15.19
C THR A 221 8.63 -0.25 -16.02
N PHE A 222 7.38 -0.13 -15.58
CA PHE A 222 6.36 0.69 -16.22
C PHE A 222 5.51 1.40 -15.16
N GLU A 223 5.04 2.60 -15.47
CA GLU A 223 4.12 3.35 -14.63
C GLU A 223 2.77 3.39 -15.35
N GLU A 224 1.69 3.04 -14.65
CA GLU A 224 0.33 3.17 -15.22
C GLU A 224 0.08 4.62 -15.63
N LEU A 225 -0.88 4.85 -16.52
CA LEU A 225 -1.16 6.17 -17.06
C LEU A 225 -2.51 6.67 -16.54
N ILE A 226 -2.60 7.98 -16.36
CA ILE A 226 -3.84 8.67 -15.97
C ILE A 226 -4.37 9.39 -17.21
N ASP A 227 -5.65 9.19 -17.51
CA ASP A 227 -6.33 9.92 -18.57
C ASP A 227 -7.05 11.15 -18.01
N VAL A 228 -7.13 12.21 -18.83
CA VAL A 228 -7.86 13.43 -18.46
C VAL A 228 -9.34 13.11 -18.19
N ALA A 229 -9.90 12.13 -18.89
CA ALA A 229 -11.27 11.66 -18.69
C ALA A 229 -11.50 11.11 -17.27
N ASP A 230 -10.50 10.49 -16.62
CA ASP A 230 -10.61 10.02 -15.24
C ASP A 230 -10.75 11.19 -14.25
N ILE A 231 -10.13 12.33 -14.57
CA ILE A 231 -10.23 13.57 -13.77
C ILE A 231 -11.59 14.24 -13.98
N GLU A 232 -12.06 14.33 -15.22
CA GLU A 232 -13.35 14.93 -15.55
C GLU A 232 -14.53 14.13 -15.00
N SER A 233 -14.38 12.80 -14.92
CA SER A 233 -15.38 11.88 -14.36
C SER A 233 -15.22 11.63 -12.87
N MET A 234 -14.27 12.31 -12.20
CA MET A 234 -13.98 12.14 -10.79
C MET A 234 -15.25 12.24 -9.94
N ASP A 235 -15.48 11.21 -9.13
CA ASP A 235 -16.71 11.13 -8.34
C ASP A 235 -16.69 12.07 -7.14
N ASP A 236 -17.86 12.66 -6.85
CA ASP A 236 -18.12 13.36 -5.60
C ASP A 236 -19.12 12.53 -4.79
N ALA A 237 -18.57 11.71 -3.89
CA ALA A 237 -19.35 10.81 -3.05
C ALA A 237 -20.41 11.54 -2.22
N VAL A 238 -20.18 12.80 -1.82
CA VAL A 238 -21.16 13.60 -1.08
C VAL A 238 -22.29 14.00 -2.02
N LYS A 239 -21.97 14.58 -3.18
CA LYS A 239 -22.96 14.93 -4.22
C LYS A 239 -23.81 13.72 -4.59
N GLN A 240 -23.20 12.57 -4.88
CA GLN A 240 -23.93 11.35 -5.23
C GLN A 240 -24.88 10.90 -4.12
N ARG A 241 -24.42 10.89 -2.87
CA ARG A 241 -25.27 10.52 -1.73
C ARG A 241 -26.46 11.45 -1.58
N LEU A 242 -26.27 12.76 -1.77
CA LEU A 242 -27.35 13.75 -1.72
C LEU A 242 -28.36 13.55 -2.86
N LEU A 243 -27.88 13.34 -4.09
CA LEU A 243 -28.75 13.07 -5.25
C LEU A 243 -29.57 11.78 -5.05
N ARG A 244 -28.95 10.70 -4.54
CA ARG A 244 -29.65 9.45 -4.22
C ARG A 244 -30.69 9.64 -3.11
N ALA A 245 -30.37 10.43 -2.09
CA ALA A 245 -31.29 10.71 -0.99
C ALA A 245 -32.53 11.48 -1.46
N ILE A 246 -32.37 12.45 -2.38
CA ILE A 246 -33.50 13.19 -2.96
C ILE A 246 -34.33 12.28 -3.87
N ALA A 247 -33.69 11.43 -4.70
CA ALA A 247 -34.39 10.53 -5.61
C ALA A 247 -35.17 9.40 -4.91
N ALA A 248 -34.91 9.15 -3.63
CA ALA A 248 -35.58 8.14 -2.81
C ALA A 248 -36.83 8.68 -2.07
N VAL A 249 -37.12 9.98 -2.19
CA VAL A 249 -38.32 10.65 -1.69
C VAL A 249 -39.34 10.76 -2.81
#